data_AF-A0A3D5GH58-F1
#
_entry.id   AF-A0A3D5GH58-F1
#
_cell.length_a   1.000
_cell.length_b   1.000
_cell.length_c   1.000
_cell.angle_alpha   90.00
_cell.angle_beta   90.00
_cell.angle_gamma   90.00
#
_symmetry.space_group_name_H-M   'P 1'
#
loop_
_entity.id
_entity.type
_entity.pdbx_description
1 polymer ?
#
loop_
_entity_poly.entity_id
_entity_poly.type
_entity_poly.pdbx_seq_one_letter_code
_entity_poly.pdbx_strand_id
1 'polypeptide(L)'
;MKSSEGSPREADMATSQDTESTPVVSQDELRGMIPQESIWHYRIRKFDVRTQVGRLAVIFSLWWLWWSETIWDGWDAISLFGIQPFPNVSPVFRASPGATWDYLIEFLPESLFWQDAWVTMKEALIAFIIASVLGVVAGIVLGNFQRVAKIFGPFIILINAMPKIAFLPLILVVYGVGEMSKVVLAVIIAFFIVQVPTQAAVSLVDPDLVTVARTMGASNHQIFRMVTIPAIGPAILGAMRLAAIISVQGAVFGEIFAS
;
A
#
# COMPACT_ATOMS: atom_id res chain seq x y z
N MET A 1 -38.50 -85.12 -3.09
CA MET A 1 -39.57 -84.68 -4.02
C MET A 1 -39.44 -83.17 -4.24
N LYS A 2 -39.26 -82.74 -5.50
CA LYS A 2 -39.47 -81.43 -6.18
C LYS A 2 -39.01 -80.12 -5.51
N SER A 3 -38.07 -79.38 -6.14
CA SER A 3 -38.24 -78.20 -7.05
C SER A 3 -38.69 -76.93 -6.32
N SER A 4 -38.34 -75.69 -6.68
CA SER A 4 -37.49 -75.04 -7.67
C SER A 4 -37.44 -73.57 -7.26
N GLU A 5 -36.37 -72.88 -7.67
CA GLU A 5 -36.15 -71.43 -7.78
C GLU A 5 -37.32 -70.45 -7.56
N GLY A 6 -36.99 -69.31 -6.94
CA GLY A 6 -37.81 -68.11 -6.94
C GLY A 6 -37.12 -66.97 -6.18
N SER A 7 -36.21 -66.26 -6.86
CA SER A 7 -35.64 -64.99 -6.41
C SER A 7 -36.73 -63.92 -6.26
N PRO A 8 -36.79 -63.17 -5.14
CA PRO A 8 -37.46 -61.88 -5.10
C PRO A 8 -36.40 -60.79 -4.89
N ARG A 9 -35.57 -60.55 -5.91
CA ARG A 9 -34.75 -59.32 -6.02
C ARG A 9 -35.40 -58.22 -6.87
N GLU A 10 -36.64 -58.41 -7.32
CA GLU A 10 -37.32 -57.50 -8.25
C GLU A 10 -38.56 -56.80 -7.66
N ALA A 11 -39.01 -57.14 -6.45
CA ALA A 11 -40.19 -56.50 -5.85
C ALA A 11 -39.86 -55.16 -5.16
N ASP A 12 -38.61 -54.93 -4.75
CA ASP A 12 -38.24 -53.75 -3.95
C ASP A 12 -37.75 -52.56 -4.79
N MET A 13 -37.66 -52.69 -6.12
CA MET A 13 -37.17 -51.61 -7.00
C MET A 13 -38.27 -50.76 -7.65
N ALA A 14 -39.55 -51.04 -7.38
CA ALA A 14 -40.66 -50.31 -8.01
C ALA A 14 -41.20 -49.12 -7.19
N THR A 15 -40.64 -48.79 -6.02
CA THR A 15 -41.21 -47.76 -5.13
C THR A 15 -40.20 -46.72 -4.62
N SER A 16 -39.12 -46.45 -5.35
CA SER A 16 -38.16 -45.38 -4.98
C SER A 16 -38.03 -44.27 -6.02
N GLN A 17 -39.03 -44.11 -6.89
CA GLN A 17 -39.20 -42.89 -7.68
C GLN A 17 -40.11 -41.88 -6.98
N ASP A 18 -39.85 -41.61 -5.70
CA ASP A 18 -40.24 -40.31 -5.15
C ASP A 18 -39.10 -39.37 -5.48
N THR A 19 -39.39 -38.56 -6.50
CA THR A 19 -38.57 -37.43 -6.91
C THR A 19 -38.49 -36.52 -5.69
N GLU A 20 -37.41 -36.62 -4.92
CA GLU A 20 -37.11 -35.70 -3.83
C GLU A 20 -36.76 -34.36 -4.49
N SER A 21 -37.80 -33.65 -4.92
CA SER A 21 -37.71 -32.27 -5.37
C SER A 21 -37.12 -31.50 -4.22
N THR A 22 -35.84 -31.13 -4.32
CA THR A 22 -35.25 -30.14 -3.42
C THR A 22 -36.24 -28.99 -3.32
N PRO A 23 -36.73 -28.64 -2.12
CA PRO A 23 -37.74 -27.60 -1.99
C PRO A 23 -37.14 -26.33 -2.58
N VAL A 24 -37.67 -25.90 -3.73
CA VAL A 24 -37.26 -24.65 -4.36
C VAL A 24 -37.84 -23.56 -3.48
N VAL A 25 -37.04 -23.12 -2.50
CA VAL A 25 -37.41 -22.05 -1.58
C VAL A 25 -37.85 -20.86 -2.42
N SER A 26 -39.10 -20.46 -2.26
CA SER A 26 -39.70 -19.41 -3.07
C SER A 26 -38.97 -18.07 -2.82
N GLN A 27 -38.90 -17.19 -3.83
CA GLN A 27 -38.29 -15.85 -3.67
C GLN A 27 -38.93 -15.06 -2.52
N ASP A 28 -40.22 -15.29 -2.25
CA ASP A 28 -40.94 -14.65 -1.16
C ASP A 28 -40.57 -15.23 0.21
N GLU A 29 -40.32 -16.55 0.31
CA GLU A 29 -39.74 -17.15 1.52
C GLU A 29 -38.31 -16.68 1.76
N LEU A 30 -37.46 -16.60 0.72
CA LEU A 30 -36.11 -16.05 0.82
C LEU A 30 -36.13 -14.59 1.29
N ARG A 31 -37.09 -13.78 0.80
CA ARG A 31 -37.29 -12.40 1.26
C ARG A 31 -37.77 -12.32 2.71
N GLY A 32 -38.59 -13.28 3.16
CA GLY A 32 -39.03 -13.39 4.55
C GLY A 32 -37.92 -13.79 5.53
N MET A 33 -36.87 -14.45 5.05
CA MET A 33 -35.70 -14.84 5.87
C MET A 33 -34.69 -13.70 6.08
N ILE A 34 -34.76 -12.61 5.31
CA ILE A 34 -33.90 -11.44 5.51
C ILE A 34 -34.53 -10.58 6.62
N PRO A 35 -33.85 -10.37 7.76
CA PRO A 35 -34.35 -9.48 8.82
C PRO A 35 -34.64 -8.09 8.23
N GLN A 36 -35.90 -7.64 8.29
CA GLN A 36 -36.34 -6.31 7.85
C GLN A 36 -35.81 -5.16 8.73
N GLU A 37 -35.04 -5.47 9.77
CA GLU A 37 -34.31 -4.50 10.58
C GLU A 37 -33.36 -3.70 9.67
N SER A 38 -33.57 -2.39 9.54
CA SER A 38 -32.70 -1.58 8.70
C SER A 38 -31.26 -1.68 9.22
N ILE A 39 -30.30 -1.90 8.31
CA ILE A 39 -28.87 -2.09 8.62
C ILE A 39 -28.33 -1.01 9.58
N TRP A 40 -28.94 0.18 9.53
CA TRP A 40 -28.67 1.31 10.42
C TRP A 40 -28.94 1.01 11.90
N HIS A 41 -30.06 0.37 12.25
CA HIS A 41 -30.39 0.03 13.64
C HIS A 41 -29.36 -0.95 14.23
N TYR A 42 -28.90 -1.92 13.42
CA TYR A 42 -27.84 -2.85 13.82
C TYR A 42 -26.47 -2.15 14.00
N ARG A 43 -26.08 -1.24 13.10
CA ARG A 43 -24.81 -0.47 13.22
C ARG A 43 -24.79 0.47 14.41
N ILE A 44 -25.89 1.19 14.66
CA ILE A 44 -25.99 2.17 15.75
C ILE A 44 -25.89 1.47 17.11
N ARG A 45 -26.50 0.28 17.26
CA ARG A 45 -26.46 -0.46 18.53
C ARG A 45 -25.11 -1.09 18.85
N LYS A 46 -24.26 -1.33 17.84
CA LYS A 46 -22.86 -1.75 17.99
C LYS A 46 -21.89 -0.59 18.23
N PHE A 47 -22.34 0.66 18.10
CA PHE A 47 -21.48 1.82 18.28
C PHE A 47 -21.27 2.07 19.78
N ASP A 48 -20.13 1.66 20.30
CA ASP A 48 -19.74 2.00 21.68
C ASP A 48 -19.43 3.50 21.77
N VAL A 49 -20.47 4.28 22.09
CA VAL A 49 -20.42 5.74 22.19
C VAL A 49 -19.36 6.17 23.20
N ARG A 50 -19.18 5.42 24.30
CA ARG A 50 -18.21 5.77 25.35
C ARG A 50 -16.78 5.69 24.82
N THR A 51 -16.46 4.60 24.12
CA THR A 51 -15.14 4.42 23.52
C THR A 51 -14.88 5.46 22.41
N GLN A 52 -15.88 5.79 21.60
CA GLN A 52 -15.73 6.76 20.52
C GLN A 52 -15.57 8.20 21.05
N VAL A 53 -16.30 8.57 22.10
CA VAL A 53 -16.10 9.85 22.80
C VAL A 53 -14.69 9.92 23.41
N GLY A 54 -14.21 8.83 24.02
CA GLY A 54 -12.83 8.76 24.52
C GLY A 54 -11.80 8.97 23.41
N ARG A 55 -11.97 8.34 22.25
CA ARG A 55 -11.09 8.54 21.08
C ARG A 55 -11.11 9.98 20.59
N LEU A 56 -12.29 10.58 20.48
CA LEU A 56 -12.43 11.97 20.05
C LEU A 56 -11.80 12.94 21.05
N ALA A 57 -11.96 12.70 22.34
CA ALA A 57 -11.30 13.50 23.38
C ALA A 57 -9.78 13.43 23.24
N VAL A 58 -9.20 12.24 23.06
CA VAL A 58 -7.75 12.07 22.85
C VAL A 58 -7.28 12.81 21.59
N ILE A 59 -7.97 12.64 20.47
CA ILE A 59 -7.61 13.31 19.20
C ILE A 59 -7.70 14.82 19.36
N PHE A 60 -8.77 15.32 19.98
CA PHE A 60 -8.98 16.74 20.22
C PHE A 60 -7.92 17.32 21.15
N SER A 61 -7.57 16.61 22.23
CA SER A 61 -6.51 17.03 23.15
C SER A 61 -5.17 17.12 22.44
N LEU A 62 -4.81 16.14 21.60
CA LEU A 62 -3.57 16.18 20.82
C LEU A 62 -3.57 17.34 19.82
N TRP A 63 -4.68 17.54 19.11
CA TRP A 63 -4.83 18.65 18.17
C TRP A 63 -4.74 20.00 18.86
N TRP A 64 -5.44 20.18 19.98
CA TRP A 64 -5.41 21.40 20.79
C TRP A 64 -4.01 21.69 21.34
N LEU A 65 -3.34 20.66 21.84
CA LEU A 65 -1.99 20.74 22.38
C LEU A 65 -0.97 21.15 21.30
N TRP A 66 -1.11 20.64 20.07
CA TRP A 66 -0.29 21.09 18.94
C TRP A 66 -0.65 22.52 18.49
N TRP A 67 -1.94 22.84 18.38
CA TRP A 67 -2.44 24.14 17.94
C TRP A 67 -2.04 25.28 18.88
N SER A 68 -2.13 25.03 20.18
CA SER A 68 -1.82 26.02 21.21
C SER A 68 -0.33 26.35 21.34
N GLU A 69 0.54 25.64 20.60
CA GLU A 69 2.01 25.72 20.69
C GLU A 69 2.60 25.44 22.08
N THR A 70 1.76 25.11 23.08
CA THR A 70 2.17 24.94 24.47
C THR A 70 3.24 23.87 24.64
N ILE A 71 3.30 22.87 23.77
CA ILE A 71 4.38 21.86 23.73
C ILE A 71 5.78 22.44 23.53
N TRP A 72 5.89 23.66 23.00
CA TRP A 72 7.15 24.29 22.66
C TRP A 72 7.61 25.32 23.70
N ASP A 73 6.79 25.59 24.73
CA ASP A 73 7.06 26.63 25.72
C ASP A 73 8.09 26.24 26.79
N GLY A 74 8.53 24.98 26.81
CA GLY A 74 9.50 24.48 27.80
C GLY A 74 8.81 23.97 29.06
N TRP A 75 8.60 22.66 29.14
CA TRP A 75 7.95 22.02 30.29
C TRP A 75 9.02 21.58 31.31
N ASP A 76 9.70 22.55 31.92
CA ASP A 76 10.81 22.30 32.85
C ASP A 76 10.40 21.44 34.06
N ALA A 77 9.10 21.44 34.40
CA ALA A 77 8.53 20.63 35.48
C ALA A 77 8.50 19.12 35.18
N ILE A 78 8.59 18.70 33.91
CA ILE A 78 8.55 17.29 33.50
C ILE A 78 9.93 16.83 33.02
N SER A 79 10.98 17.11 33.80
CA SER A 79 12.31 16.56 33.52
C SER A 79 12.43 15.16 34.12
N LEU A 80 12.66 14.16 33.26
CA LEU A 80 12.93 12.79 33.69
C LEU A 80 14.41 12.48 33.42
N PHE A 81 15.18 12.18 34.48
CA PHE A 81 16.63 11.90 34.36
C PHE A 81 17.44 13.02 33.65
N GLY A 82 17.03 14.29 33.80
CA GLY A 82 17.69 15.43 33.13
C GLY A 82 17.35 15.58 31.64
N ILE A 83 16.48 14.73 31.10
CA ILE A 83 15.95 14.85 29.75
C ILE A 83 14.65 15.65 29.84
N GLN A 84 14.63 16.80 29.19
CA GLN A 84 13.42 17.59 29.00
C GLN A 84 12.69 17.03 27.77
N PRO A 85 11.49 16.43 27.93
CA PRO A 85 10.73 15.92 26.79
C PRO A 85 10.23 17.04 25.88
N PHE A 86 10.02 18.23 26.44
CA PHE A 86 9.52 19.41 25.74
C PHE A 86 10.37 20.63 26.13
N PRO A 87 11.57 20.79 25.55
CA PRO A 87 12.42 21.96 25.79
C PRO A 87 11.80 23.21 25.14
N ASN A 88 12.22 24.39 25.59
CA ASN A 88 11.82 25.63 24.94
C ASN A 88 12.42 25.69 23.53
N VAL A 89 11.58 25.82 22.51
CA VAL A 89 11.99 25.88 21.11
C VAL A 89 11.82 27.31 20.58
N SER A 90 12.87 27.82 19.93
CA SER A 90 12.86 29.14 19.30
C SER A 90 11.64 29.28 18.38
N PRO A 91 10.95 30.44 18.37
CA PRO A 91 9.79 30.70 17.50
C PRO A 91 10.02 30.35 16.03
N VAL A 92 11.25 30.46 15.55
CA VAL A 92 11.63 30.16 14.15
C VAL A 92 11.45 28.67 13.80
N PHE A 93 11.58 27.77 14.78
CA PHE A 93 11.45 26.33 14.57
C PHE A 93 10.07 25.79 15.02
N ARG A 94 9.17 26.67 15.47
CA ARG A 94 7.82 26.29 15.83
C ARG A 94 6.93 26.26 14.59
N ALA A 95 6.50 25.07 14.20
CA ALA A 95 5.50 24.90 13.15
C ALA A 95 4.13 24.66 13.80
N SER A 96 3.28 25.70 13.83
CA SER A 96 1.87 25.58 14.22
C SER A 96 0.95 25.65 13.02
N PRO A 97 -0.23 25.01 13.07
CA PRO A 97 -1.15 25.01 11.94
C PRO A 97 -1.64 26.41 11.57
N GLY A 98 -1.86 27.27 12.57
CA GLY A 98 -2.29 28.66 12.36
C GLY A 98 -1.22 29.49 11.64
N ALA A 99 0.01 29.50 12.17
CA ALA A 99 1.11 30.22 11.53
C ALA A 99 1.41 29.70 10.11
N THR A 100 1.34 28.38 9.90
CA THR A 100 1.51 27.78 8.56
C THR A 100 0.39 28.22 7.61
N TRP A 101 -0.85 28.33 8.10
CA TRP A 101 -1.99 28.76 7.30
C TRP A 101 -1.89 30.23 6.90
N ASP A 102 -1.51 31.09 7.83
CA ASP A 102 -1.31 32.52 7.57
C ASP A 102 -0.19 32.72 6.54
N TYR A 103 0.94 32.01 6.71
CA TYR A 103 2.05 32.02 5.76
C TYR A 103 1.62 31.53 4.36
N LEU A 104 0.82 30.46 4.30
CA LEU A 104 0.32 29.95 3.02
C LEU A 104 -0.56 30.97 2.31
N ILE A 105 -1.49 31.63 3.00
CA ILE A 105 -2.36 32.65 2.40
C ILE A 105 -1.56 33.86 1.90
N GLU A 106 -0.52 34.26 2.62
CA GLU A 106 0.36 35.36 2.25
C GLU A 106 1.14 35.07 0.95
N PHE A 107 1.69 33.86 0.81
CA PHE A 107 2.55 33.47 -0.32
C PHE A 107 1.79 32.87 -1.51
N LEU A 108 0.54 32.43 -1.34
CA LEU A 108 -0.28 31.85 -2.41
C LEU A 108 -0.43 32.73 -3.67
N PRO A 109 -0.52 34.08 -3.58
CA PRO A 109 -0.58 34.95 -4.76
C PRO A 109 0.76 35.14 -5.47
N GLU A 110 1.88 34.75 -4.86
CA GLU A 110 3.20 34.99 -5.43
C GLU A 110 3.48 34.07 -6.62
N SER A 111 4.02 34.63 -7.70
CA SER A 111 4.37 33.85 -8.89
C SER A 111 5.55 32.90 -8.64
N LEU A 112 6.42 33.22 -7.68
CA LEU A 112 7.56 32.39 -7.31
C LEU A 112 7.10 31.08 -6.65
N PHE A 113 6.12 31.16 -5.75
CA PHE A 113 5.53 29.97 -5.11
C PHE A 113 5.06 28.92 -6.13
N TRP A 114 4.33 29.35 -7.16
CA TRP A 114 3.84 28.45 -8.21
C TRP A 114 4.94 27.93 -9.14
N GLN A 115 6.01 28.72 -9.35
CA GLN A 115 7.17 28.29 -10.11
C GLN A 115 7.92 27.18 -9.37
N ASP A 116 8.21 27.37 -8.09
CA ASP A 116 8.91 26.39 -7.28
C ASP A 116 8.07 25.12 -7.11
N ALA A 117 6.77 25.25 -6.83
CA ALA A 117 5.86 24.12 -6.74
C ALA A 117 5.80 23.30 -8.05
N TRP A 118 5.87 23.98 -9.21
CA TRP A 118 5.92 23.31 -10.50
C TRP A 118 7.25 22.57 -10.73
N VAL A 119 8.38 23.14 -10.30
CA VAL A 119 9.69 22.48 -10.35
C VAL A 119 9.68 21.22 -9.51
N THR A 120 9.24 21.28 -8.24
CA THR A 120 9.13 20.10 -7.37
C THR A 120 8.24 19.02 -7.99
N MET A 121 7.09 19.41 -8.55
CA MET A 121 6.16 18.48 -9.19
C MET A 121 6.78 17.80 -10.42
N LYS A 122 7.50 18.56 -11.25
CA LYS A 122 8.22 18.04 -12.42
C LYS A 122 9.29 17.04 -12.00
N GLU A 123 10.10 17.36 -10.99
CA GLU A 123 11.13 16.48 -10.46
C GLU A 123 10.53 15.17 -9.91
N ALA A 124 9.47 15.28 -9.12
CA ALA A 124 8.75 14.14 -8.56
C ALA A 124 8.12 13.25 -9.63
N LEU A 125 7.57 13.84 -10.70
CA LEU A 125 6.98 13.10 -11.81
C LEU A 125 8.03 12.35 -12.64
N ILE A 126 9.14 13.01 -12.96
CA ILE A 126 10.28 12.38 -13.66
C ILE A 126 10.81 11.21 -12.82
N ALA A 127 11.02 11.43 -11.52
CA ALA A 127 11.48 10.41 -10.61
C ALA A 127 10.51 9.23 -10.53
N PHE A 128 9.21 9.50 -10.42
CA PHE A 128 8.16 8.49 -10.40
C PHE A 128 8.18 7.59 -11.64
N ILE A 129 8.25 8.20 -12.83
CA ILE A 129 8.25 7.45 -14.10
C ILE A 129 9.49 6.56 -14.20
N ILE A 130 10.68 7.11 -13.94
CA ILE A 130 11.95 6.37 -14.01
C ILE A 130 11.96 5.24 -12.98
N ALA A 131 11.61 5.53 -11.73
CA ALA A 131 11.57 4.55 -10.66
C ALA A 131 10.56 3.44 -10.93
N SER A 132 9.38 3.78 -11.45
CA SER A 132 8.34 2.79 -11.75
C SER A 132 8.75 1.86 -12.88
N VAL A 133 9.28 2.41 -13.98
CA VAL A 133 9.73 1.60 -15.11
C VAL A 133 10.88 0.68 -14.69
N LEU A 134 11.92 1.24 -14.05
CA LEU A 134 13.06 0.44 -13.61
C LEU A 134 12.67 -0.57 -12.54
N GLY A 135 11.84 -0.18 -11.58
CA GLY A 135 11.40 -1.04 -10.50
C GLY A 135 10.54 -2.20 -10.98
N VAL A 136 9.59 -1.96 -11.88
CA VAL A 136 8.78 -3.02 -12.50
C VAL A 136 9.65 -3.99 -13.28
N VAL A 137 10.53 -3.47 -14.15
CA VAL A 137 11.42 -4.31 -14.96
C VAL A 137 12.34 -5.14 -14.07
N ALA A 138 13.03 -4.52 -13.11
CA ALA A 138 13.91 -5.23 -12.18
C ALA A 138 13.14 -6.25 -11.34
N GLY A 139 11.97 -5.88 -10.83
CA GLY A 139 11.10 -6.77 -10.05
C GLY A 139 10.66 -8.00 -10.84
N ILE A 140 10.24 -7.82 -12.09
CA ILE A 140 9.86 -8.94 -12.98
C ILE A 140 11.06 -9.85 -13.26
N VAL A 141 12.22 -9.29 -13.59
CA VAL A 141 13.43 -10.07 -13.87
C VAL A 141 13.84 -10.86 -12.63
N LEU A 142 13.92 -10.22 -11.47
CA LEU A 142 14.32 -10.88 -10.23
C LEU A 142 13.28 -11.92 -9.78
N GLY A 143 11.99 -11.67 -10.00
CA GLY A 143 10.92 -12.60 -9.63
C GLY A 143 10.88 -13.85 -10.50
N ASN A 144 11.12 -13.72 -11.81
CA ASN A 144 11.10 -14.85 -12.74
C ASN A 144 12.39 -15.68 -12.72
N PHE A 145 13.55 -15.04 -12.53
CA PHE A 145 14.84 -15.72 -12.60
C PHE A 145 15.41 -16.01 -11.21
N GLN A 146 15.09 -17.18 -10.65
CA GLN A 146 15.56 -17.57 -9.31
C GLN A 146 17.09 -17.52 -9.14
N ARG A 147 17.87 -17.77 -10.20
CA ARG A 147 19.35 -17.65 -10.12
C ARG A 147 19.76 -16.20 -9.90
N VAL A 148 19.15 -15.26 -10.61
CA VAL A 148 19.42 -13.82 -10.48
C VAL A 148 18.97 -13.36 -9.10
N ALA A 149 17.80 -13.79 -8.62
CA ALA A 149 17.34 -13.50 -7.27
C ALA A 149 18.31 -14.00 -6.18
N LYS A 150 18.89 -15.20 -6.35
CA LYS A 150 19.87 -15.76 -5.40
C LYS A 150 21.19 -14.98 -5.39
N ILE A 151 21.64 -14.50 -6.54
CA ILE A 151 22.88 -13.71 -6.66
C ILE A 151 22.70 -12.31 -6.09
N PHE A 152 21.62 -11.61 -6.51
CA PHE A 152 21.40 -10.21 -6.16
C PHE A 152 20.65 -10.02 -4.84
N GLY A 153 19.95 -11.04 -4.34
CA GLY A 153 19.12 -10.98 -3.13
C GLY A 153 19.83 -10.36 -1.92
N PRO A 154 21.04 -10.82 -1.53
CA PRO A 154 21.78 -10.23 -0.40
C PRO A 154 22.07 -8.74 -0.59
N PHE A 155 22.42 -8.32 -1.82
CA PHE A 155 22.71 -6.92 -2.12
C PHE A 155 21.45 -6.05 -2.10
N ILE A 156 20.34 -6.56 -2.64
CA ILE A 156 19.04 -5.86 -2.61
C ILE A 156 18.59 -5.65 -1.17
N ILE A 157 18.68 -6.68 -0.32
CA ILE A 157 18.32 -6.58 1.10
C ILE A 157 19.23 -5.57 1.81
N LEU A 158 20.54 -5.61 1.55
CA LEU A 158 21.50 -4.67 2.14
C LEU A 158 21.20 -3.22 1.75
N ILE A 159 20.97 -2.95 0.46
CA ILE A 159 20.66 -1.60 -0.02
C ILE A 159 19.29 -1.15 0.48
N ASN A 160 18.33 -2.06 0.57
CA ASN A 160 17.02 -1.75 1.12
C ASN A 160 17.06 -1.46 2.63
N ALA A 161 17.94 -2.10 3.39
CA ALA A 161 18.11 -1.83 4.82
C ALA A 161 18.76 -0.46 5.09
N MET A 162 19.56 0.05 4.15
CA MET A 162 20.20 1.35 4.33
C MET A 162 19.19 2.51 4.25
N PRO A 163 19.37 3.56 5.06
CA PRO A 163 18.65 4.81 4.89
C PRO A 163 19.01 5.42 3.52
N LYS A 164 18.05 5.47 2.59
CA LYS A 164 18.31 5.93 1.21
C LYS A 164 18.71 7.41 1.18
N ILE A 165 18.24 8.20 2.15
CA ILE A 165 18.63 9.60 2.34
C ILE A 165 20.14 9.77 2.62
N ALA A 166 20.80 8.74 3.18
CA ALA A 166 22.23 8.79 3.47
C ALA A 166 23.11 8.83 2.20
N PHE A 167 22.55 8.51 1.03
CA PHE A 167 23.25 8.66 -0.26
C PHE A 167 23.30 10.11 -0.77
N LEU A 168 22.53 11.02 -0.18
CA LEU A 168 22.42 12.39 -0.68
C LEU A 168 23.77 13.12 -0.81
N PRO A 169 24.69 13.08 0.17
CA PRO A 169 26.01 13.72 0.01
C PRO A 169 26.79 13.18 -1.19
N LEU A 170 26.73 11.87 -1.44
CA LEU A 170 27.39 11.26 -2.61
C LEU A 170 26.74 11.74 -3.92
N ILE A 171 25.41 11.81 -3.95
CA ILE A 171 24.67 12.30 -5.12
C ILE A 171 25.03 13.76 -5.41
N LEU A 172 25.14 14.61 -4.38
CA LEU A 172 25.54 16.01 -4.52
C LEU A 172 26.97 16.17 -5.04
N VAL A 173 27.90 15.30 -4.64
CA VAL A 173 29.28 15.33 -5.16
C VAL A 173 29.32 14.95 -6.64
N VAL A 174 28.50 13.98 -7.06
CA VAL A 174 28.50 13.47 -8.45
C VAL A 174 27.73 14.39 -9.40
N TYR A 175 26.54 14.84 -8.99
CA TYR A 175 25.61 15.59 -9.84
C TYR A 175 25.62 17.09 -9.58
N GLY A 176 26.32 17.56 -8.53
CA GLY A 176 26.26 18.93 -8.06
C GLY A 176 24.96 19.25 -7.32
N VAL A 177 24.86 20.49 -6.83
CA VAL A 177 23.61 21.04 -6.27
C VAL A 177 22.72 21.47 -7.43
N GLY A 178 21.49 20.97 -7.49
CA GLY A 178 20.51 21.30 -8.54
C GLY A 178 19.46 20.22 -8.77
N GLU A 179 18.61 20.41 -9.79
CA GLU A 179 17.44 19.55 -10.08
C GLU A 179 17.81 18.06 -10.17
N MET A 180 18.91 17.74 -10.85
CA MET A 180 19.32 16.35 -11.08
C MET A 180 19.62 15.59 -9.78
N SER A 181 20.20 16.26 -8.78
CA SER A 181 20.50 15.62 -7.50
C SER A 181 19.23 15.20 -6.74
N LYS A 182 18.20 16.05 -6.78
CA LYS A 182 16.89 15.83 -6.17
C LYS A 182 16.15 14.69 -6.88
N VAL A 183 16.13 14.71 -8.21
CA VAL A 183 15.52 13.65 -9.04
C VAL A 183 16.18 12.30 -8.78
N VAL A 184 17.52 12.23 -8.78
CA VAL A 184 18.25 10.96 -8.56
C VAL A 184 17.96 10.41 -7.17
N LEU A 185 17.94 11.25 -6.13
CA LEU A 185 17.56 10.83 -4.79
C LEU A 185 16.12 10.25 -4.79
N ALA A 186 15.16 10.99 -5.35
CA ALA A 186 13.77 10.55 -5.42
C ALA A 186 13.61 9.22 -6.20
N VAL A 187 14.36 9.04 -7.29
CA VAL A 187 14.38 7.78 -8.07
C VAL A 187 14.85 6.62 -7.20
N ILE A 188 15.96 6.77 -6.47
CA ILE A 188 16.51 5.69 -5.63
C ILE A 188 15.51 5.28 -4.55
N ILE A 189 14.86 6.24 -3.91
CA ILE A 189 13.87 5.95 -2.86
C ILE A 189 12.65 5.24 -3.47
N ALA A 190 12.07 5.77 -4.54
CA ALA A 190 10.87 5.24 -5.16
C ALA A 190 11.10 3.89 -5.88
N PHE A 191 12.31 3.64 -6.40
CA PHE A 191 12.66 2.42 -7.13
C PHE A 191 12.37 1.16 -6.30
N PHE A 192 12.83 1.13 -5.05
CA PHE A 192 12.65 -0.04 -4.18
C PHE A 192 11.20 -0.24 -3.73
N ILE A 193 10.41 0.84 -3.64
CA ILE A 193 8.97 0.78 -3.35
C ILE A 193 8.21 0.05 -4.46
N VAL A 194 8.69 0.13 -5.71
CA VAL A 194 8.10 -0.61 -6.84
C VAL A 194 8.73 -1.98 -7.02
N GLN A 195 10.05 -2.06 -6.93
CA GLN A 195 10.83 -3.26 -7.23
C GLN A 195 10.50 -4.43 -6.30
N VAL A 196 10.52 -4.21 -4.98
CA VAL A 196 10.37 -5.30 -4.01
C VAL A 196 8.97 -5.93 -4.06
N PRO A 197 7.86 -5.15 -4.04
CA PRO A 197 6.53 -5.73 -4.17
C PRO A 197 6.30 -6.41 -5.52
N THR A 198 6.86 -5.87 -6.61
CA THR A 198 6.75 -6.48 -7.94
C THR A 198 7.48 -7.83 -7.97
N GLN A 199 8.69 -7.91 -7.41
CA GLN A 199 9.44 -9.16 -7.29
C GLN A 199 8.66 -10.19 -6.48
N ALA A 200 8.12 -9.79 -5.33
CA ALA A 200 7.33 -10.67 -4.47
C ALA A 200 6.07 -11.18 -5.20
N ALA A 201 5.35 -10.30 -5.89
CA ALA A 201 4.14 -10.67 -6.64
C ALA A 201 4.41 -11.72 -7.72
N VAL A 202 5.53 -11.59 -8.44
CA VAL A 202 5.93 -12.55 -9.47
C VAL A 202 6.26 -13.92 -8.87
N SER A 203 6.97 -13.94 -7.72
CA SER A 203 7.30 -15.19 -7.03
C SER A 203 6.10 -15.86 -6.36
N LEU A 204 5.00 -15.15 -6.16
CA LEU A 204 3.75 -15.65 -5.57
C LEU A 204 2.70 -16.07 -6.60
N VAL A 205 3.00 -16.00 -7.90
CA VAL A 205 2.10 -16.50 -8.94
C VAL A 205 1.87 -18.00 -8.75
N ASP A 206 0.60 -18.40 -8.77
CA ASP A 206 0.19 -19.78 -8.53
C ASP A 206 0.88 -20.76 -9.52
N PRO A 207 1.69 -21.71 -9.03
CA PRO A 207 2.35 -22.69 -9.87
C PRO A 207 1.36 -23.62 -10.59
N ASP A 208 0.13 -23.79 -10.08
CA ASP A 208 -0.88 -24.64 -10.71
C ASP A 208 -1.40 -23.99 -11.99
N LEU A 209 -1.61 -22.66 -12.01
CA LEU A 209 -1.97 -21.92 -13.23
C LEU A 209 -0.90 -22.07 -14.31
N VAL A 210 0.37 -22.04 -13.93
CA VAL A 210 1.50 -22.24 -14.84
C VAL A 210 1.55 -23.68 -15.36
N THR A 211 1.27 -24.66 -14.49
CA THR A 211 1.25 -26.08 -14.85
C THR A 211 0.12 -26.39 -15.82
N VAL A 212 -1.11 -25.92 -15.53
CA VAL A 212 -2.27 -26.07 -16.42
C VAL A 212 -2.00 -25.45 -17.78
N ALA A 213 -1.51 -24.21 -17.83
CA ALA A 213 -1.17 -23.55 -19.10
C ALA A 213 -0.12 -24.35 -19.90
N ARG A 214 0.89 -24.91 -19.23
CA ARG A 214 1.93 -25.74 -19.86
C ARG A 214 1.36 -27.06 -20.40
N THR A 215 0.43 -27.71 -19.70
CA THR A 215 -0.25 -28.93 -20.18
C THR A 215 -1.14 -28.67 -21.40
N MET A 216 -1.67 -27.46 -21.52
CA MET A 216 -2.40 -27.00 -22.71
C MET A 216 -1.48 -26.60 -23.89
N GLY A 217 -0.16 -26.79 -23.76
CA GLY A 217 0.81 -26.49 -24.81
C GLY A 217 1.26 -25.03 -24.87
N ALA A 218 1.00 -24.22 -23.83
CA ALA A 218 1.45 -22.83 -23.81
C ALA A 218 2.98 -22.74 -23.73
N SER A 219 3.56 -21.88 -24.58
CA SER A 219 4.98 -21.50 -24.53
C SER A 219 5.29 -20.62 -23.31
N ASN A 220 6.56 -20.53 -22.91
CA ASN A 220 6.99 -19.66 -21.79
C ASN A 220 6.58 -18.19 -21.98
N HIS A 221 6.57 -17.69 -23.23
CA HIS A 221 6.14 -16.33 -23.54
C HIS A 221 4.62 -16.16 -23.34
N GLN A 222 3.82 -17.15 -23.74
CA GLN A 222 2.37 -17.15 -23.50
C GLN A 222 2.06 -17.22 -22.00
N ILE A 223 2.74 -18.10 -21.26
CA ILE A 223 2.60 -18.19 -19.79
C ILE A 223 2.91 -16.83 -19.15
N PHE A 224 4.03 -16.20 -19.51
CA PHE A 224 4.40 -14.91 -18.96
C PHE A 224 3.35 -13.82 -19.27
N ARG A 225 2.90 -13.70 -20.52
CA ARG A 225 1.99 -12.64 -20.95
C ARG A 225 0.54 -12.87 -20.53
N MET A 226 0.08 -14.11 -20.46
CA MET A 226 -1.33 -14.46 -20.22
C MET A 226 -1.61 -14.91 -18.78
N VAL A 227 -0.60 -15.38 -18.05
CA VAL A 227 -0.76 -15.82 -16.65
C VAL A 227 -0.03 -14.86 -15.71
N THR A 228 1.29 -14.70 -15.88
CA THR A 228 2.11 -13.92 -14.93
C THR A 228 1.75 -12.44 -14.93
N ILE A 229 1.74 -11.77 -16.09
CA ILE A 229 1.50 -10.32 -16.19
C ILE A 229 0.11 -9.92 -15.66
N PRO A 230 -0.99 -10.60 -16.03
CA PRO A 230 -2.30 -10.29 -15.48
C PRO A 230 -2.39 -10.56 -13.97
N ALA A 231 -1.74 -11.62 -13.47
CA ALA A 231 -1.74 -11.95 -12.04
C ALA A 231 -1.03 -10.89 -11.18
N ILE A 232 0.07 -10.31 -11.66
CA ILE A 232 0.86 -9.33 -10.89
C ILE A 232 0.41 -7.88 -11.11
N GLY A 233 -0.42 -7.61 -12.12
CA GLY A 233 -0.88 -6.26 -12.49
C GLY A 233 -1.43 -5.44 -11.30
N PRO A 234 -2.35 -5.98 -10.48
CA PRO A 234 -2.86 -5.27 -9.31
C PRO A 234 -1.77 -4.89 -8.30
N ALA A 235 -0.78 -5.77 -8.09
CA ALA A 235 0.33 -5.52 -7.18
C ALA A 235 1.25 -4.40 -7.70
N ILE A 236 1.54 -4.38 -9.01
CA ILE A 236 2.31 -3.32 -9.65
C ILE A 236 1.60 -1.97 -9.49
N LEU A 237 0.29 -1.91 -9.76
CA LEU A 237 -0.49 -0.67 -9.63
C LEU A 237 -0.50 -0.17 -8.18
N GLY A 238 -0.63 -1.07 -7.20
CA GLY A 238 -0.52 -0.74 -5.78
C GLY A 238 0.85 -0.16 -5.42
N ALA A 239 1.92 -0.77 -5.92
CA ALA A 239 3.29 -0.31 -5.68
C ALA A 239 3.58 1.03 -6.37
N MET A 240 3.12 1.23 -7.60
CA MET A 240 3.24 2.50 -8.32
C MET A 240 2.48 3.63 -7.60
N ARG A 241 1.29 3.36 -7.05
CA ARG A 241 0.56 4.35 -6.25
C ARG A 241 1.38 4.83 -5.05
N LEU A 242 2.04 3.91 -4.35
CA LEU A 242 2.93 4.27 -3.24
C LEU A 242 4.16 5.03 -3.74
N ALA A 243 4.73 4.62 -4.86
CA ALA A 243 5.88 5.28 -5.45
C ALA A 243 5.60 6.73 -5.86
N ALA A 244 4.40 7.05 -6.34
CA ALA A 244 4.00 8.43 -6.67
C ALA A 244 3.97 9.33 -5.42
N ILE A 245 3.55 8.82 -4.27
CA ILE A 245 3.56 9.56 -3.01
C ILE A 245 5.01 9.76 -2.54
N ILE A 246 5.82 8.71 -2.64
CA ILE A 246 7.19 8.69 -2.15
C ILE A 246 8.14 9.49 -3.07
N SER A 247 7.86 9.61 -4.37
CA SER A 247 8.66 10.44 -5.28
C SER A 247 8.51 11.93 -4.94
N VAL A 248 7.31 12.38 -4.57
CA VAL A 248 7.09 13.75 -4.07
C VAL A 248 7.87 13.96 -2.78
N GLN A 249 7.79 13.03 -1.82
CA GLN A 249 8.59 13.12 -0.58
C GLN A 249 10.10 13.15 -0.87
N GLY A 250 10.58 12.33 -1.82
CA GLY A 250 11.98 12.29 -2.21
C GLY A 250 12.46 13.61 -2.84
N ALA A 251 11.63 14.23 -3.68
CA ALA A 251 11.93 15.53 -4.27
C ALA A 251 12.01 16.62 -3.18
N VAL A 252 11.02 16.69 -2.28
CA VAL A 252 11.00 17.64 -1.15
C VAL A 252 12.20 17.43 -0.22
N PHE A 253 12.57 16.19 0.09
CA PHE A 253 13.79 15.93 0.87
C PHE A 253 15.04 16.40 0.12
N GLY A 254 15.11 16.19 -1.20
CA GLY A 254 16.18 16.73 -2.02
C GLY A 254 16.26 18.25 -1.92
N GLU A 255 15.12 18.95 -2.01
CA GLU A 255 15.04 20.41 -1.87
C GLU A 255 15.54 20.92 -0.54
N ILE A 256 15.16 20.30 0.57
CA ILE A 256 15.56 20.72 1.92
C ILE A 256 17.08 20.77 2.09
N PHE A 257 17.83 19.91 1.38
CA PHE A 257 19.29 19.80 1.51
C PHE A 257 20.07 20.34 0.31
N ALA A 258 19.41 20.58 -0.82
CA ALA A 258 20.03 20.96 -2.11
C ALA A 258 19.41 22.24 -2.71
N SER A 259 18.90 23.13 -1.85
CA SER A 259 18.42 24.47 -2.20
C SER A 259 19.50 25.54 -2.11
#